data_AF-A0A0C9VFJ3-F1
#
_entry.id   AF-A0A0C9VFJ3-F1
#
_cell.length_a   1.000
_cell.length_b   1.000
_cell.length_c   1.000
_cell.angle_alpha   90.00
_cell.angle_beta   90.00
_cell.angle_gamma   90.00
#
_symmetry.space_group_name_H-M   'P 1'
#
loop_
_entity.id
_entity.type
_entity.pdbx_description
1 polymer ?
#
loop_
_entity_poly.entity_id
_entity_poly.type
_entity_poly.pdbx_seq_one_letter_code
_entity_poly.pdbx_strand_id
1 'polypeptide(L)'
;WISGSPGAGKSAIASSLVSQIGRENCARFFFKRDSAYFRDPSNVWKTIAYRLAIVNKDIGIYLDKYLETNPSYMDNSQRSEDFKTLIVETFKS
;
A
#
# COMPACT_ATOMS: atom_id res chain seq x y z
N TRP A 1 -14.28 -3.01 -13.35
CA TRP A 1 -13.29 -3.93 -13.95
C TRP A 1 -13.01 -3.50 -15.38
N ILE A 2 -11.73 -3.38 -15.78
CA ILE A 2 -11.35 -3.08 -17.17
C ILE A 2 -10.82 -4.38 -17.80
N SER A 3 -11.53 -4.90 -18.80
CA SER A 3 -11.18 -6.15 -19.52
C SER A 3 -10.78 -5.85 -20.98
N GLY A 4 -10.11 -6.79 -21.62
CA GLY A 4 -9.63 -6.66 -23.00
C GLY A 4 -8.37 -7.47 -23.26
N SER A 5 -8.01 -7.65 -24.53
CA SER A 5 -6.86 -8.47 -24.96
C SER A 5 -5.54 -8.04 -24.32
N PRO A 6 -4.56 -8.96 -24.14
CA PRO A 6 -3.19 -8.58 -23.81
C PRO A 6 -2.69 -7.49 -24.77
N GLY A 7 -1.98 -6.49 -24.27
CA GLY A 7 -1.50 -5.37 -25.08
C GLY A 7 -2.53 -4.29 -25.46
N ALA A 8 -3.83 -4.46 -25.15
CA ALA A 8 -4.88 -3.47 -25.47
C ALA A 8 -4.81 -2.13 -24.69
N GLY A 9 -3.69 -1.82 -24.02
CA GLY A 9 -3.50 -0.54 -23.34
C GLY A 9 -4.23 -0.36 -22.00
N LYS A 10 -4.82 -1.41 -21.42
CA LYS A 10 -5.59 -1.33 -20.16
C LYS A 10 -4.85 -0.61 -19.02
N SER A 11 -3.60 -0.99 -18.76
CA SER A 11 -2.77 -0.34 -17.74
C SER A 11 -2.37 1.07 -18.14
N ALA A 12 -2.16 1.34 -19.44
CA ALA A 12 -1.84 2.67 -19.94
C ALA A 12 -3.02 3.65 -19.73
N ILE A 13 -4.26 3.20 -19.95
CA ILE A 13 -5.47 3.99 -19.67
C ILE A 13 -5.56 4.30 -18.17
N ALA A 14 -5.41 3.29 -17.30
CA ALA A 14 -5.47 3.49 -15.86
C ALA A 14 -4.39 4.46 -15.35
N SER A 15 -3.14 4.33 -15.81
CA SER A 15 -2.06 5.24 -15.46
C SER A 15 -2.27 6.66 -16.00
N SER A 16 -2.81 6.80 -17.22
CA SER A 16 -3.12 8.11 -17.81
C SER A 16 -4.25 8.82 -17.07
N LEU A 17 -5.26 8.10 -16.61
CA LEU A 17 -6.31 8.67 -15.78
C LEU A 17 -5.73 9.18 -14.45
N VAL A 18 -4.91 8.37 -13.78
CA VAL A 18 -4.31 8.74 -12.50
C VAL A 18 -3.33 9.91 -12.63
N SER A 19 -2.66 10.08 -13.78
CA SER A 19 -1.78 11.23 -14.02
C SER A 19 -2.55 12.55 -14.21
N GLN A 20 -3.82 12.49 -14.60
CA GLN A 20 -4.70 13.66 -14.70
C GLN A 20 -5.32 14.07 -13.36
N ILE A 21 -5.30 13.19 -12.36
CA ILE A 21 -5.75 13.50 -11.00
C ILE A 21 -4.66 14.29 -10.27
N GLY A 22 -5.02 15.43 -9.67
CA GLY A 22 -4.11 16.32 -8.93
C GLY A 22 -3.33 15.61 -7.80
N ARG A 23 -2.14 16.13 -7.46
CA ARG A 23 -1.20 15.46 -6.53
C ARG A 23 -1.47 15.70 -5.05
N GLU A 24 -2.38 16.60 -4.71
CA GLU A 24 -2.60 17.03 -3.33
C GLU A 24 -3.42 16.00 -2.55
N ASN A 25 -3.01 15.74 -1.30
CA ASN A 25 -3.71 14.95 -0.29
C ASN A 25 -4.17 13.54 -0.72
N CYS A 26 -3.46 12.88 -1.65
CA CYS A 26 -3.81 11.54 -2.11
C CYS A 26 -2.59 10.60 -2.21
N ALA A 27 -2.78 9.35 -1.77
CA ALA A 27 -1.82 8.27 -2.02
C ALA A 27 -2.26 7.45 -3.24
N ARG A 28 -1.32 7.09 -4.11
CA ARG A 28 -1.55 6.29 -5.31
C ARG A 28 -0.80 4.97 -5.22
N PHE A 29 -1.46 3.90 -5.64
CA PHE A 29 -0.92 2.55 -5.56
C PHE A 29 -1.07 1.82 -6.88
N PHE A 30 0.00 1.17 -7.33
CA PHE A 30 -0.02 0.31 -8.50
C PHE A 30 0.65 -1.01 -8.15
N PHE A 31 -0.14 -2.08 -8.11
CA PHE A 31 0.33 -3.42 -7.84
C PHE A 31 0.27 -4.23 -9.14
N LYS A 32 1.42 -4.73 -9.58
CA LYS A 32 1.50 -5.64 -10.72
C LYS A 32 1.49 -7.08 -10.22
N ARG A 33 0.61 -7.91 -10.78
CA ARG A 33 0.44 -9.32 -10.37
C ARG A 33 1.67 -10.18 -10.65
N ASP A 34 2.43 -9.85 -11.68
CA ASP A 34 3.67 -10.54 -12.07
C ASP A 34 4.89 -10.12 -11.23
N SER A 35 4.77 -9.07 -10.42
CA SER A 35 5.82 -8.67 -9.47
C SER A 35 6.04 -9.75 -8.41
N ALA A 36 7.24 -10.33 -8.35
CA ALA A 36 7.61 -11.29 -7.33
C ALA A 36 7.44 -10.74 -5.91
N TYR A 37 7.69 -9.44 -5.71
CA TYR A 37 7.52 -8.77 -4.43
C TYR A 37 6.04 -8.73 -3.99
N PHE A 38 5.13 -8.38 -4.91
CA PHE A 38 3.68 -8.29 -4.61
C PHE A 38 2.93 -9.62 -4.70
N ARG A 39 3.63 -10.74 -4.97
CA ARG A 39 3.04 -12.08 -4.79
C ARG A 39 2.76 -12.40 -3.34
N ASP A 40 3.50 -11.79 -2.42
CA ASP A 40 3.21 -11.84 -0.99
C ASP A 40 2.20 -10.71 -0.64
N PRO A 41 0.98 -11.05 -0.19
CA PRO A 41 0.00 -10.06 0.23
C PRO A 41 0.49 -9.14 1.35
N SER A 42 1.41 -9.60 2.21
CA SER A 42 2.02 -8.76 3.25
C SER A 42 2.73 -7.55 2.68
N ASN A 43 3.45 -7.74 1.56
CA ASN A 43 4.18 -6.66 0.90
C ASN A 43 3.25 -5.61 0.28
N VAL A 44 2.02 -6.00 -0.10
CA VAL A 44 0.98 -5.04 -0.55
C VAL A 44 0.61 -4.12 0.62
N TRP A 45 0.26 -4.68 1.77
CA TRP A 45 -0.18 -3.90 2.93
C TRP A 45 0.94 -3.03 3.51
N LYS A 46 2.15 -3.57 3.63
CA LYS A 46 3.35 -2.80 4.04
C LYS A 46 3.61 -1.61 3.12
N THR A 47 3.48 -1.81 1.80
CA THR A 47 3.61 -0.72 0.80
C THR A 47 2.50 0.32 0.96
N ILE A 48 1.26 -0.11 1.22
CA ILE A 48 0.14 0.80 1.45
C ILE A 48 0.40 1.67 2.68
N ALA A 49 0.72 1.04 3.81
CA ALA A 49 0.98 1.72 5.08
C ALA A 49 2.12 2.73 4.98
N TYR A 50 3.26 2.33 4.40
CA TYR A 50 4.41 3.22 4.20
C TYR A 50 4.08 4.46 3.37
N ARG A 51 3.37 4.30 2.25
CA ARG A 51 2.97 5.43 1.39
C ARG A 51 1.95 6.33 2.08
N LEU A 52 1.05 5.78 2.89
CA LEU A 52 0.11 6.57 3.67
C LEU A 52 0.83 7.39 4.74
N ALA A 53 1.83 6.82 5.41
CA ALA A 53 2.69 7.53 6.37
C ALA A 53 3.45 8.71 5.76
N ILE A 54 3.86 8.62 4.48
CA ILE A 54 4.49 9.75 3.76
C ILE A 54 3.48 10.89 3.54
N VAL A 55 2.21 10.57 3.29
CA VAL A 55 1.18 11.56 2.99
C VAL A 55 0.55 12.14 4.27
N ASN A 56 0.44 11.34 5.34
CA ASN A 56 -0.14 11.72 6.61
C ASN A 56 0.86 11.46 7.74
N LYS A 57 1.30 12.54 8.39
CA LYS A 57 2.33 12.51 9.44
C LYS A 57 1.89 11.74 10.69
N ASP A 58 0.61 11.78 11.04
CA ASP A 58 0.09 11.11 12.24
C ASP A 58 0.15 9.58 12.07
N ILE A 59 -0.19 9.10 10.86
CA ILE A 59 0.00 7.69 10.46
C ILE A 59 1.48 7.31 10.57
N GLY A 60 2.40 8.17 10.11
CA GLY A 60 3.83 7.94 10.22
C GLY A 60 4.30 7.80 11.67
N ILE A 61 3.92 8.74 12.54
CA ILE A 61 4.26 8.72 13.96
C ILE A 61 3.75 7.44 14.65
N TYR A 62 2.51 7.03 14.34
CA TYR A 62 1.94 5.80 14.89
C TYR A 62 2.76 4.57 14.46
N LEU A 63 3.05 4.45 13.17
CA LEU A 63 3.78 3.30 12.64
C LEU A 63 5.21 3.24 13.18
N ASP A 64 5.90 4.37 13.28
CA ASP A 64 7.25 4.42 13.85
C ASP A 64 7.24 3.90 15.29
N LYS A 65 6.34 4.44 16.14
CA LYS A 65 6.20 3.99 17.54
C LYS A 65 5.82 2.51 17.62
N TYR A 66 4.93 2.04 16.75
CA TYR A 66 4.52 0.64 16.72
C TYR A 66 5.70 -0.29 16.38
N LEU A 67 6.49 0.06 15.37
CA LEU A 67 7.64 -0.74 14.92
C LEU A 67 8.80 -0.69 15.92
N GLU A 68 9.04 0.45 16.58
CA GLU A 68 9.98 0.56 17.70
C GLU A 68 9.60 -0.38 18.86
N THR A 69 8.31 -0.48 19.16
CA THR A 69 7.80 -1.35 20.24
C THR A 69 7.78 -2.83 19.82
N ASN A 70 7.73 -3.13 18.53
CA ASN A 70 7.58 -4.48 17.98
C ASN A 70 8.63 -4.77 16.87
N PRO A 71 9.93 -4.81 17.18
CA PRO A 71 10.98 -4.91 16.17
C PRO A 71 10.92 -6.19 15.32
N SER A 72 10.41 -7.29 15.89
CA SER A 72 10.23 -8.58 15.18
C SER A 72 8.99 -8.62 14.28
N TYR A 73 8.17 -7.57 14.26
CA TYR A 73 6.96 -7.51 13.42
C TYR A 73 7.29 -7.66 11.92
N MET A 74 8.43 -7.11 11.49
CA MET A 74 8.86 -7.22 10.09
C MET A 74 9.37 -8.61 9.72
N ASP A 75 9.82 -9.39 10.71
CA ASP A 75 10.33 -10.75 10.55
C ASP A 75 9.20 -11.80 10.56
N ASN A 76 8.07 -11.46 11.17
CA ASN A 76 6.91 -12.34 11.24
C ASN A 76 6.05 -12.22 9.97
N SER A 77 5.97 -13.30 9.20
CA SER A 77 5.14 -13.41 7.98
C SER A 77 3.66 -13.65 8.29
N GLN A 78 3.12 -13.00 9.32
CA GLN A 78 1.72 -13.17 9.74
C GLN A 78 0.78 -12.41 8.80
N ARG A 79 0.58 -12.97 7.60
CA ARG A 79 -0.17 -12.40 6.47
C ARG A 79 -1.57 -11.89 6.79
N SER A 80 -2.20 -12.39 7.87
CA SER A 80 -3.56 -12.01 8.28
C SER A 80 -3.62 -10.73 9.12
N GLU A 81 -2.51 -10.30 9.72
CA GLU A 81 -2.52 -9.19 10.68
C GLU A 81 -2.10 -7.86 10.06
N ASP A 82 -1.33 -7.86 8.97
CA ASP A 82 -0.83 -6.62 8.34
C ASP A 82 -1.93 -5.63 7.96
N PHE A 83 -3.05 -6.12 7.42
CA PHE A 83 -4.19 -5.24 7.13
C PHE A 83 -4.80 -4.66 8.42
N LYS A 84 -4.98 -5.48 9.45
CA LYS A 84 -5.57 -5.04 10.71
C LYS A 84 -4.65 -4.04 11.41
N THR A 85 -3.39 -4.40 11.58
CA THR A 85 -2.41 -3.63 12.36
C THR A 85 -1.97 -2.36 11.64
N LEU A 86 -1.57 -2.45 10.36
CA LEU A 86 -0.96 -1.33 9.64
C LEU A 86 -1.98 -0.37 9.01
N ILE A 87 -3.21 -0.83 8.83
CA ILE A 87 -4.28 -0.03 8.22
C ILE A 87 -5.36 0.22 9.28
N VAL A 88 -6.08 -0.82 9.72
CA VAL A 88 -7.27 -0.60 10.55
C VAL A 88 -6.96 0.08 11.89
N GLU A 89 -5.96 -0.37 12.64
CA GLU A 89 -5.62 0.22 13.94
C GLU A 89 -4.94 1.59 13.81
N THR A 90 -4.13 1.80 12.76
CA THR A 90 -3.48 3.08 12.51
C THR A 90 -4.47 4.22 12.22
N PHE A 91 -5.62 3.92 11.61
CA PHE A 91 -6.68 4.92 11.36
C PHE A 91 -7.66 5.12 12.52
N LYS A 92 -7.51 4.38 13.64
CA LYS A 92 -8.36 4.52 14.83
C LYS A 92 -7.74 5.37 15.94
N SER A 93 -6.42 5.59 15.91
CA SER A 93 -5.73 6.54 16.82
C SER A 93 -5.88 7.98 16.33
#